data_AF-A0A2G6IFM5-F1
#
_entry.id   AF-A0A2G6IFM5-F1
#
_cell.length_a   1.000
_cell.length_b   1.000
_cell.length_c   1.000
_cell.angle_alpha   90.00
_cell.angle_beta   90.00
_cell.angle_gamma   90.00
#
_symmetry.space_group_name_H-M   'P 1'
#
loop_
_entity.id
_entity.type
_entity.pdbx_description
1 polymer ?
#
loop_
_entity_poly.entity_id
_entity_poly.type
_entity_poly.pdbx_seq_one_letter_code
_entity_poly.pdbx_strand_id
1 'polypeptide(L)'
;QPRRLLAELGLRKFIGVQILFLGSLSQFLLAPVLWSFWALPLGLPHPLIAVMPSAMFWLLAGVFIASELLTIAVGILSLDAKDRRFLRKWVPTLHFYFPLASLAALKGMLEIATKPFYWDKTQHGKFHHHDKVIWERLRAPVSKERA
;
A
#
# COMPACT_ATOMS: atom_id res chain seq x y z
N GLN A 1 -0.58 20.74 11.48
CA GLN A 1 -1.57 21.37 12.39
C GLN A 1 -2.98 21.08 11.87
N PRO A 2 -3.81 20.28 12.57
CA PRO A 2 -5.11 19.82 12.05
C PRO A 2 -6.10 20.96 11.77
N ARG A 3 -6.06 22.02 12.58
CA ARG A 3 -6.92 23.20 12.40
C ARG A 3 -6.63 23.97 11.11
N ARG A 4 -5.36 24.02 10.70
CA ARG A 4 -4.94 24.71 9.48
C ARG A 4 -5.34 23.92 8.22
N LEU A 5 -5.21 22.59 8.26
CA LEU A 5 -5.69 21.71 7.20
C LEU A 5 -7.22 21.83 7.02
N LEU A 6 -7.97 21.88 8.13
CA LEU A 6 -9.42 22.06 8.09
C LEU A 6 -9.82 23.42 7.48
N ALA A 7 -9.11 24.49 7.82
CA ALA A 7 -9.35 25.82 7.27
C ALA A 7 -9.04 25.89 5.75
N GLU A 8 -8.01 25.18 5.29
CA GLU A 8 -7.58 25.20 3.88
C GLU A 8 -8.42 24.28 2.96
N LEU A 9 -8.90 23.13 3.47
CA LEU A 9 -9.67 22.16 2.67
C LEU A 9 -11.19 22.25 2.85
N GLY A 10 -11.66 22.78 3.98
CA GLY A 10 -13.06 22.68 4.40
C GLY A 10 -13.45 21.28 4.89
N LEU A 11 -14.55 21.21 5.64
CA LEU A 11 -14.95 20.02 6.40
C LEU A 11 -15.12 18.75 5.54
N ARG A 12 -15.73 18.87 4.36
CA ARG A 12 -16.00 17.72 3.47
C ARG A 12 -14.72 17.05 2.98
N LYS A 13 -13.77 17.83 2.48
CA LYS A 13 -12.49 17.31 1.98
C LYS A 13 -11.61 16.82 3.12
N PHE A 14 -11.65 17.49 4.27
CA PHE A 14 -10.97 17.02 5.49
C PHE A 14 -11.47 15.63 5.91
N ILE A 15 -12.80 15.42 6.00
CA ILE A 15 -13.38 14.12 6.31
C ILE A 15 -12.96 13.07 5.27
N GLY A 16 -12.98 13.42 3.98
CA GLY A 16 -12.51 12.52 2.92
C GLY A 16 -11.06 12.06 3.12
N VAL A 17 -10.16 12.97 3.50
CA VAL A 17 -8.77 12.63 3.81
C VAL A 17 -8.69 11.71 5.03
N GLN A 18 -9.45 11.98 6.09
CA GLN A 18 -9.45 11.12 7.29
C GLN A 18 -9.97 9.71 6.97
N ILE A 19 -11.06 9.59 6.21
CA ILE A 19 -11.62 8.30 5.80
C ILE A 19 -10.62 7.55 4.92
N LEU A 20 -9.95 8.23 3.98
CA LEU A 20 -8.95 7.60 3.11
C LEU A 20 -7.73 7.10 3.91
N PHE A 21 -7.21 7.91 4.82
CA PHE A 21 -6.08 7.52 5.67
C PHE A 21 -6.45 6.38 6.63
N LEU A 22 -7.55 6.52 7.36
CA LEU A 22 -8.00 5.49 8.30
C LEU A 22 -8.36 4.21 7.57
N GLY A 23 -9.06 4.30 6.43
CA GLY A 23 -9.41 3.16 5.60
C GLY A 23 -8.18 2.41 5.09
N SER A 24 -7.22 3.13 4.49
CA SER A 24 -5.99 2.51 3.97
C SER A 24 -5.12 1.89 5.07
N LEU A 25 -4.90 2.57 6.19
CA LEU A 25 -4.14 2.02 7.31
C LEU A 25 -4.85 0.82 7.95
N SER A 26 -6.15 0.95 8.21
CA SER A 26 -6.94 -0.14 8.83
C SER A 26 -6.96 -1.37 7.93
N GLN A 27 -7.08 -1.20 6.61
CA GLN A 27 -7.03 -2.29 5.66
C GLN A 27 -5.73 -3.10 5.79
N PHE A 28 -4.56 -2.43 5.82
CA PHE A 28 -3.27 -3.13 5.92
C PHE A 28 -3.05 -3.78 7.29
N LEU A 29 -3.54 -3.16 8.37
CA LEU A 29 -3.42 -3.70 9.73
C LEU A 29 -4.37 -4.87 9.99
N LEU A 30 -5.59 -4.82 9.45
CA LEU A 30 -6.61 -5.86 9.62
C LEU A 30 -6.48 -6.99 8.60
N ALA A 31 -5.72 -6.83 7.52
CA ALA A 31 -5.54 -7.87 6.50
C ALA A 31 -5.18 -9.26 7.07
N PRO A 32 -4.26 -9.42 8.05
CA PRO A 32 -3.94 -10.73 8.63
C PRO A 32 -5.11 -11.36 9.38
N VAL A 33 -5.93 -10.53 10.03
CA VAL A 33 -7.16 -10.97 10.68
C VAL A 33 -8.17 -11.40 9.63
N LEU A 34 -8.35 -10.63 8.55
CA LEU A 34 -9.26 -10.98 7.47
C LEU A 34 -8.83 -12.26 6.76
N TRP A 35 -7.53 -12.50 6.57
CA TRP A 35 -7.06 -13.75 5.97
C TRP A 35 -7.36 -14.99 6.81
N SER A 36 -7.45 -14.86 8.14
CA SER A 36 -7.83 -16.00 8.98
C SER A 36 -9.21 -16.56 8.64
N PHE A 37 -10.10 -15.73 8.09
CA PHE A 37 -11.43 -16.16 7.67
C PHE A 37 -11.42 -17.05 6.42
N TRP A 38 -10.37 -17.00 5.58
CA TRP A 38 -10.20 -17.97 4.49
C TRP A 38 -9.94 -19.39 4.99
N ALA A 39 -9.59 -19.57 6.26
CA ALA A 39 -9.50 -20.88 6.89
C ALA A 39 -10.88 -21.56 7.03
N LEU A 40 -11.97 -20.77 7.10
CA LEU A 40 -13.35 -21.27 7.24
C LEU A 40 -13.80 -22.17 6.07
N PRO A 41 -13.74 -21.73 4.79
CA PRO A 41 -14.12 -22.59 3.67
C PRO A 41 -13.17 -23.78 3.49
N LEU A 42 -11.95 -23.74 4.03
CA LEU A 42 -11.00 -24.85 4.01
C LEU A 42 -11.28 -25.90 5.10
N GLY A 43 -12.31 -25.69 5.93
CA GLY A 43 -12.67 -26.60 7.02
C GLY A 43 -11.67 -26.61 8.18
N LEU A 44 -10.79 -25.61 8.27
CA LEU A 44 -9.83 -25.49 9.36
C LEU A 44 -10.52 -25.02 10.64
N PRO A 45 -10.03 -25.44 11.82
CA PRO A 45 -10.60 -25.03 13.09
C PRO A 45 -10.48 -23.51 13.26
N HIS A 46 -11.61 -22.82 13.29
CA HIS A 46 -11.69 -21.39 13.52
C HIS A 46 -12.73 -21.12 14.63
N PRO A 47 -12.45 -20.26 15.63
CA PRO A 47 -13.35 -20.02 16.76
C PRO A 47 -14.79 -19.61 16.35
N LEU A 48 -14.91 -18.95 15.20
CA LEU A 48 -16.20 -18.50 14.66
C LEU A 48 -17.12 -19.63 14.19
N ILE A 49 -16.60 -20.83 13.88
CA ILE A 49 -17.44 -21.94 13.40
C ILE A 49 -18.46 -22.36 14.47
N ALA A 50 -18.09 -22.28 15.75
CA ALA A 50 -18.95 -22.68 16.86
C ALA A 50 -20.16 -21.74 17.09
N VAL A 51 -20.10 -20.51 16.57
CA VAL A 51 -21.07 -19.45 16.87
C VAL A 51 -21.76 -18.87 15.62
N MET A 52 -21.36 -19.29 14.42
CA MET A 52 -21.80 -18.67 13.17
C MET A 52 -22.93 -19.45 12.49
N PRO A 53 -24.11 -18.83 12.25
CA PRO A 53 -25.17 -19.42 11.44
C PRO A 53 -24.74 -19.60 9.98
N SER A 54 -25.29 -20.61 9.30
CA SER A 54 -24.98 -20.93 7.89
C SER A 54 -25.27 -19.77 6.93
N ALA A 55 -26.34 -19.00 7.15
CA ALA A 55 -26.65 -17.83 6.33
C ALA A 55 -25.57 -16.73 6.44
N MET A 56 -25.02 -16.53 7.64
CA MET A 56 -23.97 -15.53 7.88
C MET A 56 -22.66 -15.94 7.21
N PHE A 57 -22.34 -17.23 7.17
CA PHE A 57 -21.20 -17.75 6.42
C PHE A 57 -21.26 -17.36 4.94
N TRP A 58 -22.39 -17.60 4.27
CA TRP A 58 -22.57 -17.26 2.86
C TRP A 58 -22.54 -15.76 2.60
N LEU A 59 -23.13 -14.96 3.50
CA LEU A 59 -23.05 -13.49 3.42
C LEU A 59 -21.60 -13.02 3.50
N LEU A 60 -20.84 -13.52 4.49
CA LEU A 60 -19.46 -13.14 4.70
C LEU A 60 -18.57 -13.54 3.51
N ALA A 61 -18.73 -14.77 3.01
CA ALA A 61 -18.03 -15.24 1.81
C ALA A 61 -18.35 -14.35 0.60
N GLY A 62 -19.62 -13.99 0.40
CA GLY A 62 -20.05 -13.08 -0.67
C GLY A 62 -19.40 -11.70 -0.55
N VAL A 63 -19.35 -11.11 0.65
CA VAL A 63 -18.70 -9.81 0.89
C VAL A 63 -17.19 -9.89 0.60
N PHE A 64 -16.52 -10.96 1.01
CA PHE A 64 -15.09 -11.14 0.76
C PHE A 64 -14.78 -11.23 -0.74
N ILE A 65 -15.53 -12.07 -1.47
CA ILE A 65 -15.35 -12.23 -2.92
C ILE A 65 -15.66 -10.90 -3.64
N ALA A 66 -16.76 -10.23 -3.30
CA ALA A 66 -17.11 -8.95 -3.88
C ALA A 66 -16.04 -7.88 -3.62
N SER A 67 -15.46 -7.84 -2.41
CA SER A 67 -14.39 -6.91 -2.05
C SER A 67 -13.11 -7.17 -2.85
N GLU A 68 -12.76 -8.44 -3.07
CA GLU A 68 -11.60 -8.82 -3.87
C GLU A 68 -11.78 -8.41 -5.34
N LEU A 69 -12.94 -8.72 -5.92
CA LEU A 69 -13.28 -8.32 -7.27
C LEU A 69 -13.26 -6.80 -7.44
N LEU A 70 -13.74 -6.06 -6.45
CA LEU A 70 -13.70 -4.60 -6.44
C LEU A 70 -12.25 -4.08 -6.43
N THR A 71 -11.38 -4.66 -5.58
CA THR A 71 -9.95 -4.32 -5.51
C THR A 71 -9.26 -4.52 -6.87
N ILE A 72 -9.48 -5.67 -7.51
CA ILE A 72 -8.91 -5.98 -8.83
C ILE A 72 -9.46 -5.03 -9.89
N ALA A 73 -10.78 -4.80 -9.90
CA ALA A 73 -11.44 -3.93 -10.87
C ALA A 73 -10.90 -2.48 -10.77
N VAL A 74 -10.80 -1.93 -9.56
CA VAL A 74 -10.23 -0.59 -9.33
C VAL A 74 -8.76 -0.54 -9.77
N GLY A 75 -7.97 -1.60 -9.51
CA GLY A 75 -6.59 -1.72 -9.97
C GLY A 75 -6.47 -1.68 -11.50
N ILE A 76 -7.37 -2.37 -12.21
CA ILE A 76 -7.42 -2.38 -13.68
C ILE A 76 -7.88 -1.03 -14.23
N LEU A 77 -8.92 -0.43 -13.65
CA LEU A 77 -9.47 0.87 -14.06
C LEU A 77 -8.45 2.01 -13.87
N SER A 78 -7.60 1.92 -12.85
CA SER A 78 -6.50 2.86 -12.61
C SER A 78 -5.44 2.85 -13.73
N LEU A 79 -5.43 1.81 -14.57
CA LEU A 79 -4.51 1.62 -15.69
C LEU A 79 -5.16 1.91 -17.05
N ASP A 80 -6.07 2.90 -17.12
CA ASP A 80 -6.79 3.20 -18.37
C ASP A 80 -5.98 3.95 -19.43
N ALA A 81 -4.93 4.67 -19.00
CA ALA A 81 -4.00 5.35 -19.89
C ALA A 81 -3.35 4.39 -20.90
N LYS A 82 -3.32 4.78 -22.19
CA LYS A 82 -2.84 3.94 -23.32
C LYS A 82 -1.46 3.32 -23.05
N ASP A 83 -0.53 4.07 -22.48
CA ASP A 83 0.85 3.64 -22.24
C ASP A 83 1.00 2.64 -21.08
N ARG A 84 -0.03 2.47 -20.24
CA ARG A 84 0.00 1.62 -19.04
C ARG A 84 -0.86 0.36 -19.14
N ARG A 85 -1.53 0.13 -20.27
CA ARG A 85 -2.47 -1.01 -20.45
C ARG A 85 -1.81 -2.37 -20.32
N PHE A 86 -0.52 -2.50 -20.67
CA PHE A 86 0.22 -3.75 -20.51
C PHE A 86 0.36 -4.17 -19.04
N LEU A 87 0.31 -3.22 -18.10
CA LEU A 87 0.40 -3.47 -16.66
C LEU A 87 -0.87 -4.16 -16.10
N ARG A 88 -1.99 -4.15 -16.83
CA ARG A 88 -3.24 -4.80 -16.38
C ARG A 88 -3.05 -6.29 -16.10
N LYS A 89 -2.21 -6.97 -16.89
CA LYS A 89 -1.88 -8.39 -16.70
C LYS A 89 -1.10 -8.65 -15.40
N TRP A 90 -0.42 -7.62 -14.88
CA TRP A 90 0.37 -7.69 -13.65
C TRP A 90 -0.44 -7.30 -12.41
N VAL A 91 -1.65 -6.74 -12.54
CA VAL A 91 -2.52 -6.42 -11.40
C VAL A 91 -2.73 -7.63 -10.46
N PRO A 92 -2.97 -8.86 -10.95
CA PRO A 92 -3.07 -10.02 -10.06
C PRO A 92 -1.80 -10.29 -9.24
N THR A 93 -0.62 -9.87 -9.70
CA THR A 93 0.61 -10.04 -8.91
C THR A 93 0.64 -9.15 -7.66
N LEU A 94 -0.24 -8.14 -7.57
CA LEU A 94 -0.39 -7.33 -6.36
C LEU A 94 -0.86 -8.13 -5.15
N HIS A 95 -1.51 -9.29 -5.33
CA HIS A 95 -1.86 -10.18 -4.22
C HIS A 95 -0.63 -10.73 -3.50
N PHE A 96 0.55 -10.74 -4.13
CA PHE A 96 1.82 -11.06 -3.47
C PHE A 96 2.49 -9.83 -2.85
N TYR A 97 2.21 -8.65 -3.40
CA TYR A 97 2.75 -7.37 -2.88
C TYR A 97 2.00 -6.88 -1.64
N PHE A 98 0.67 -6.96 -1.61
CA PHE A 98 -0.15 -6.46 -0.52
C PHE A 98 0.15 -7.15 0.84
N PRO A 99 0.47 -8.46 0.89
CA PRO A 99 0.94 -9.06 2.14
C PRO A 99 2.22 -8.46 2.69
N LEU A 100 3.18 -8.13 1.82
CA LEU A 100 4.40 -7.44 2.24
C LEU A 100 4.08 -6.05 2.82
N ALA A 101 3.13 -5.34 2.22
CA ALA A 101 2.66 -4.05 2.74
C ALA A 101 2.00 -4.19 4.12
N SER A 102 1.21 -5.24 4.35
CA SER A 102 0.62 -5.54 5.66
C SER A 102 1.68 -5.83 6.73
N LEU A 103 2.68 -6.65 6.41
CA LEU A 103 3.81 -6.92 7.32
C LEU A 103 4.59 -5.65 7.65
N ALA A 104 4.85 -4.80 6.66
CA ALA A 104 5.52 -3.52 6.86
C ALA A 104 4.68 -2.57 7.75
N ALA A 105 3.35 -2.56 7.57
CA ALA A 105 2.44 -1.75 8.39
C ALA A 105 2.43 -2.22 9.86
N LEU A 106 2.38 -3.54 10.10
CA LEU A 106 2.48 -4.10 11.45
C LEU A 106 3.83 -3.78 12.10
N LYS A 107 4.93 -3.94 11.37
CA LYS A 107 6.27 -3.56 11.83
C LYS A 107 6.31 -2.09 12.22
N GLY A 108 5.83 -1.20 11.34
CA GLY A 108 5.77 0.24 11.61
C GLY A 108 4.92 0.58 12.84
N MET A 109 3.78 -0.08 13.02
CA MET A 109 2.94 0.10 14.22
C MET A 109 3.68 -0.30 15.50
N LEU A 110 4.38 -1.44 15.48
CA LEU A 110 5.19 -1.89 16.60
C LEU A 110 6.38 -0.96 16.87
N GLU A 111 7.02 -0.43 15.84
CA GLU A 111 8.14 0.52 15.96
C GLU A 111 7.69 1.86 16.55
N ILE A 112 6.50 2.36 16.20
CA ILE A 112 5.95 3.58 16.82
C ILE A 112 5.81 3.41 18.34
N ALA A 113 5.36 2.23 18.80
CA ALA A 113 5.17 1.95 20.22
C ALA A 113 6.49 1.67 20.97
N THR A 114 7.42 0.95 20.33
CA THR A 114 8.65 0.45 21.00
C THR A 114 9.88 1.34 20.76
N LYS A 115 9.93 2.08 19.65
CA LYS A 115 11.06 2.88 19.19
C LYS A 115 10.57 4.14 18.44
N PRO A 116 9.92 5.09 19.11
CA PRO A 116 9.22 6.22 18.48
C PRO A 116 10.10 7.16 17.63
N PHE A 117 11.42 7.15 17.86
CA PHE A 117 12.40 7.95 17.09
C PHE A 117 13.20 7.12 16.08
N TYR A 118 12.92 5.82 15.96
CA TYR A 118 13.53 4.96 14.97
C TYR A 118 12.77 5.04 13.66
N TRP A 119 13.51 5.17 12.56
CA TRP A 119 12.94 5.18 11.23
C TRP A 119 13.87 4.43 10.27
N ASP A 120 13.33 3.37 9.67
CA ASP A 120 14.07 2.47 8.79
C ASP A 120 14.26 3.12 7.41
N LYS A 121 15.38 3.82 7.24
CA LYS A 121 15.74 4.44 5.95
C LYS A 121 16.46 3.41 5.10
N THR A 122 16.04 3.26 3.85
CA THR A 122 16.85 2.59 2.86
C THR A 122 18.19 3.33 2.70
N GLN A 123 19.29 2.58 2.63
CA GLN A 123 20.61 3.19 2.42
C GLN A 123 20.72 3.71 0.98
N HIS A 124 20.66 5.02 0.82
CA HIS A 124 20.93 5.69 -0.45
C HIS A 124 22.45 5.87 -0.58
N GLY A 125 23.00 5.85 -1.80
CA GLY A 125 24.41 6.20 -2.02
C GLY A 125 25.35 5.07 -2.46
N LYS A 126 24.93 3.80 -2.40
CA LYS A 126 25.83 2.65 -2.66
C LYS A 126 26.42 2.58 -4.08
N PHE A 127 25.88 3.33 -5.03
CA PHE A 127 26.32 3.34 -6.44
C PHE A 127 26.93 4.67 -6.91
N HIS A 128 27.17 5.65 -6.02
CA HIS A 128 27.72 6.97 -6.41
C HIS A 128 29.18 6.94 -6.88
N HIS A 129 29.85 5.79 -6.89
CA HIS A 129 31.21 5.67 -7.43
C HIS A 129 31.29 6.02 -8.93
N HIS A 130 30.19 5.84 -9.69
CA HIS A 130 30.16 6.14 -11.13
C HIS A 130 29.79 7.59 -11.47
N ASP A 131 29.27 8.36 -10.51
CA ASP A 131 28.79 9.72 -10.74
C ASP A 131 29.90 10.77 -10.67
N LYS A 132 31.01 10.47 -9.97
CA LYS A 132 32.15 11.39 -9.87
C LYS A 132 32.67 11.80 -11.25
N VAL A 133 32.78 10.85 -12.17
CA VAL A 133 33.25 11.08 -13.54
C VAL A 133 32.31 12.01 -14.32
N ILE A 134 30.99 11.85 -14.15
CA ILE A 134 29.99 12.70 -14.81
C ILE A 134 30.04 14.13 -14.24
N TRP A 135 30.10 14.27 -12.92
CA TRP A 135 30.16 15.57 -12.26
C TRP A 135 31.50 16.30 -12.44
N GLU A 136 32.59 15.57 -12.66
CA GLU A 136 33.89 16.13 -13.06
C GLU A 136 33.86 16.60 -14.52
N ARG A 137 33.28 15.81 -15.43
CA ARG A 137 33.12 16.19 -16.84
C ARG A 137 32.18 17.39 -17.04
N LEU A 138 31.12 17.51 -16.22
CA LEU A 138 30.21 18.66 -16.25
C LEU A 138 30.80 19.92 -15.59
N ARG A 139 31.78 19.77 -14.69
CA ARG A 139 32.52 20.90 -14.08
C ARG A 139 33.75 21.33 -14.88
N ALA A 140 34.18 20.54 -15.86
CA ALA A 140 35.27 20.92 -16.73
C ALA A 140 34.85 22.16 -17.56
N PRO A 141 35.66 23.23 -17.59
CA PRO A 141 35.36 24.40 -18.40
C PRO A 141 35.28 23.97 -19.88
N VAL A 142 34.21 24.40 -20.56
CA VAL A 142 34.03 24.15 -22.00
C VAL A 142 35.20 24.83 -22.71
N SER A 143 36.13 24.03 -23.27
CA SER A 143 37.27 24.54 -24.03
C SER A 143 36.75 25.33 -25.23
N LYS A 144 37.02 26.65 -25.26
CA LYS A 144 36.67 27.56 -26.36
C LYS A 144 37.58 27.39 -27.58
N GLU A 145 37.86 26.17 -28.00
CA GLU A 145 38.68 25.91 -29.19
C GLU A 145 37.89 25.07 -30.18
N ARG A 146 37.20 25.76 -31.08
CA ARG A 146 36.83 25.39 -32.45
C ARG A 146 36.16 26.62 -33.07
N ALA A 147 37.00 27.57 -33.47
CA ALA A 147 36.69 28.56 -34.49
C ALA A 147 37.29 28.08 -35.80
#